data_AF-A0AAF1B8Z8-F1
#
_entry.id   AF-A0AAF1B8Z8-F1
#
_cell.length_a   1.000
_cell.length_b   1.000
_cell.length_c   1.000
_cell.angle_alpha   90.00
_cell.angle_beta   90.00
_cell.angle_gamma   90.00
#
_symmetry.space_group_name_H-M   'P 1'
#
loop_
_entity.id
_entity.type
_entity.pdbx_description
1 polymer ?
#
loop_
_entity_poly.entity_id
_entity_poly.type
_entity_poly.pdbx_seq_one_letter_code
_entity_poly.pdbx_strand_id
1 'polypeptide(L)'
;MSPSIDDYCEIWKTWEASGHQLTHDESCAYWGFVVKNWSLRTEETLARRMLKLPVHSGSNAINLVNKQDVFIADDLQLKDLFEKSSFSSLFVWYPQPSMKSLPRTKLLEIYSKIGVRNISESVQHKLSAVDTVSLKQLNPREIFIGKELLRLILGFLADISPNMEAGIRHNVVRVLLQVVVLEAGDKITMCHTLSLSSGKILKVEARQMLRWERQISKLFVQKLAKNGGHKNFIEYASEFSEVVAGGLLWENEDHARQLADLVRLGFLVEFNEEAIMYLMKTKNLQTFLEDEEFLSSIFPDE
;
A
#
# COMPACT_ATOMS: atom_id res chain seq x y z
N MET A 1 47.64 -9.20 -8.15
CA MET A 1 46.76 -8.02 -8.31
C MET A 1 45.40 -8.40 -7.78
N SER A 2 44.83 -7.60 -6.86
CA SER A 2 43.44 -7.80 -6.43
C SER A 2 42.53 -7.28 -7.55
N PRO A 3 41.47 -8.01 -7.93
CA PRO A 3 40.55 -7.56 -8.97
C PRO A 3 39.85 -6.25 -8.56
N SER A 4 39.70 -5.35 -9.52
CA SER A 4 39.04 -4.05 -9.36
C SER A 4 37.54 -4.15 -9.70
N ILE A 5 36.77 -3.11 -9.38
CA ILE A 5 35.36 -3.02 -9.78
C ILE A 5 35.19 -3.04 -11.30
N ASP A 6 36.16 -2.50 -12.05
CA ASP A 6 36.12 -2.47 -13.50
C ASP A 6 36.22 -3.89 -14.09
N ASP A 7 37.05 -4.76 -13.49
CA ASP A 7 37.18 -6.17 -13.88
C ASP A 7 35.85 -6.93 -13.64
N TYR A 8 35.22 -6.72 -12.48
CA TYR A 8 33.92 -7.30 -12.17
C TYR A 8 32.83 -6.80 -13.12
N CYS A 9 32.85 -5.52 -13.53
CA CYS A 9 31.91 -5.00 -14.51
C CYS A 9 32.08 -5.64 -15.90
N GLU A 10 33.29 -6.05 -16.30
CA GLU A 10 33.48 -6.79 -17.55
C GLU A 10 32.94 -8.22 -17.48
N ILE A 11 33.09 -8.89 -16.33
CA ILE A 11 32.43 -10.18 -16.08
C ILE A 11 30.91 -10.04 -16.19
N TRP A 12 30.34 -9.03 -15.52
CA TRP A 12 28.90 -8.78 -15.56
C TRP A 12 28.39 -8.51 -16.96
N LYS A 13 29.06 -7.63 -17.72
CA LYS A 13 28.73 -7.37 -19.13
C LYS A 13 28.73 -8.64 -19.99
N THR A 14 29.69 -9.54 -19.74
CA THR A 14 29.75 -10.82 -20.45
C THR A 14 28.50 -11.66 -20.18
N TRP A 15 28.06 -11.74 -18.91
CA TRP A 15 26.82 -12.41 -18.54
C TRP A 15 25.57 -11.74 -19.13
N GLU A 16 25.53 -10.40 -19.14
CA GLU A 16 24.43 -9.63 -19.73
C GLU A 16 24.26 -9.91 -21.23
N ALA A 17 25.38 -10.05 -21.95
CA ALA A 17 25.43 -10.28 -23.39
C ALA A 17 25.12 -11.73 -23.78
N SER A 18 25.55 -12.71 -22.99
CA SER A 18 25.34 -14.13 -23.28
C SER A 18 23.96 -14.66 -22.86
N GLY A 19 23.19 -13.87 -22.11
CA GLY A 19 21.93 -14.35 -21.52
C GLY A 19 22.17 -15.39 -20.41
N HIS A 20 23.34 -15.33 -19.76
CA HIS A 20 23.74 -16.25 -18.70
C HIS A 20 22.71 -16.27 -17.57
N GLN A 21 22.28 -17.47 -17.18
CA GLN A 21 21.50 -17.68 -15.97
C GLN A 21 22.46 -17.80 -14.80
N LEU A 22 22.39 -16.85 -13.86
CA LEU A 22 23.26 -16.84 -12.71
C LEU A 22 22.84 -17.94 -11.73
N THR A 23 23.85 -18.61 -11.19
CA THR A 23 23.70 -19.42 -9.99
C THR A 23 23.60 -18.54 -8.75
N HIS A 24 23.08 -19.11 -7.67
CA HIS A 24 23.07 -18.45 -6.36
C HIS A 24 24.49 -18.02 -5.93
N ASP A 25 25.49 -18.90 -6.12
CA ASP A 25 26.86 -18.65 -5.69
C ASP A 25 27.55 -17.57 -6.53
N GLU A 26 27.35 -17.54 -7.85
CA GLU A 26 27.85 -16.45 -8.70
C GLU A 26 27.27 -15.10 -8.30
N SER A 27 25.95 -15.05 -8.05
CA SER A 27 25.27 -13.83 -7.60
C SER A 27 25.81 -13.38 -6.24
N CYS A 28 25.96 -14.32 -5.30
CA CYS A 28 26.52 -14.06 -3.98
C CYS A 28 27.97 -13.58 -4.05
N ALA A 29 28.82 -14.19 -4.88
CA ALA A 29 30.20 -13.79 -5.02
C ALA A 29 30.31 -12.38 -5.60
N TYR A 30 29.52 -12.07 -6.63
CA TYR A 30 29.50 -10.76 -7.26
C TYR A 30 29.05 -9.66 -6.28
N TRP A 31 27.86 -9.82 -5.70
CA TRP A 31 27.32 -8.81 -4.79
C TRP A 31 28.11 -8.72 -3.49
N GLY A 32 28.69 -9.83 -3.02
CA GLY A 32 29.60 -9.86 -1.87
C GLY A 32 30.83 -8.99 -2.10
N PHE A 33 31.40 -9.03 -3.31
CA PHE A 33 32.47 -8.12 -3.71
C PHE A 33 32.00 -6.66 -3.73
N VAL A 34 30.84 -6.38 -4.33
CA VAL A 34 30.29 -5.01 -4.42
C VAL A 34 30.05 -4.43 -3.03
N VAL A 35 29.42 -5.17 -2.12
CA VAL A 35 29.16 -4.75 -0.74
C VAL A 35 30.46 -4.47 0.00
N LYS A 36 31.46 -5.34 -0.11
CA LYS A 36 32.75 -5.19 0.57
C LYS A 36 33.55 -3.98 0.08
N ASN A 37 33.38 -3.60 -1.19
CA ASN A 37 34.13 -2.53 -1.84
C ASN A 37 33.22 -1.33 -2.20
N TRP A 38 32.13 -1.13 -1.46
CA TRP A 38 31.19 -0.05 -1.73
C TRP A 38 31.84 1.32 -1.50
N SER A 39 31.77 2.20 -2.50
CA SER A 39 32.32 3.55 -2.49
C SER A 39 31.58 4.41 -3.51
N LEU A 40 31.73 5.74 -3.47
CA LEU A 40 31.14 6.64 -4.47
C LEU A 40 31.56 6.26 -5.90
N ARG A 41 32.83 5.88 -6.09
CA ARG A 41 33.33 5.38 -7.39
C ARG A 41 32.60 4.10 -7.81
N THR A 42 32.41 3.15 -6.89
CA THR A 42 31.70 1.90 -7.15
C THR A 42 30.24 2.16 -7.53
N GLU A 43 29.57 3.06 -6.83
CA GLU A 43 28.20 3.51 -7.11
C GLU A 43 28.08 4.09 -8.51
N GLU A 44 28.86 5.12 -8.86
CA GLU A 44 28.85 5.77 -10.18
C GLU A 44 29.15 4.79 -11.31
N THR A 45 30.11 3.88 -11.07
CA THR A 45 30.53 2.87 -12.04
C THR A 45 29.38 1.90 -12.32
N LEU A 46 28.73 1.37 -11.28
CA LEU A 46 27.62 0.43 -11.44
C LEU A 46 26.38 1.11 -12.00
N ALA A 47 26.03 2.31 -11.52
CA ALA A 47 24.92 3.09 -12.03
C ALA A 47 25.01 3.33 -13.55
N ARG A 48 26.23 3.60 -14.05
CA ARG A 48 26.48 3.85 -15.48
C ARG A 48 26.61 2.58 -16.31
N ARG A 49 27.28 1.54 -15.79
CA ARG A 49 27.72 0.39 -16.59
C ARG A 49 26.82 -0.83 -16.49
N MET A 50 26.03 -0.96 -15.43
CA MET A 50 25.15 -2.11 -15.21
C MET A 50 23.80 -1.86 -15.88
N LEU A 51 23.51 -2.65 -16.92
CA LEU A 51 22.31 -2.51 -17.74
C LEU A 51 21.24 -3.52 -17.36
N LYS A 52 21.61 -4.67 -16.81
CA LYS A 52 20.69 -5.69 -16.32
C LYS A 52 20.99 -6.05 -14.88
N LEU A 53 19.95 -6.43 -14.15
CA LEU A 53 19.99 -6.80 -12.74
C LEU A 53 19.48 -8.22 -12.54
N PRO A 54 19.96 -8.91 -11.49
CA PRO A 54 19.49 -10.23 -11.16
C PRO A 54 18.08 -10.15 -10.61
N VAL A 55 17.20 -11.03 -11.09
CA VAL A 55 15.84 -11.19 -10.61
C VAL A 55 15.54 -12.67 -10.43
N HIS A 56 14.71 -12.97 -9.43
CA HIS A 56 14.30 -14.34 -9.18
C HIS A 56 13.21 -14.75 -10.19
N SER A 57 13.36 -15.92 -10.79
CA SER A 57 12.42 -16.47 -11.78
C SER A 57 11.28 -17.34 -11.19
N GLY A 58 11.15 -17.42 -9.86
CA GLY A 58 10.33 -18.42 -9.16
C GLY A 58 10.95 -19.83 -9.07
N SER A 59 12.10 -20.08 -9.72
CA SER A 59 12.93 -21.29 -9.60
C SER A 59 14.31 -20.96 -9.03
N ASN A 60 15.17 -21.95 -8.77
CA ASN A 60 16.56 -21.72 -8.37
C ASN A 60 17.41 -20.92 -9.39
N ALA A 61 16.86 -20.61 -10.57
CA ALA A 61 17.52 -19.81 -11.61
C ALA A 61 17.36 -18.30 -11.38
N ILE A 62 18.47 -17.56 -11.51
CA ILE A 62 18.51 -16.10 -11.43
C ILE A 62 18.74 -15.55 -12.84
N ASN A 63 17.78 -14.78 -13.34
CA ASN A 63 17.85 -14.18 -14.68
C ASN A 63 18.38 -12.76 -14.60
N LEU A 64 19.01 -12.29 -15.67
CA LEU A 64 19.38 -10.88 -15.85
C LEU A 64 18.33 -10.14 -16.67
N VAL A 65 17.64 -9.18 -16.04
CA VAL A 65 16.59 -8.35 -16.67
C VAL A 65 17.03 -6.89 -16.73
N ASN A 66 16.63 -6.17 -17.78
CA ASN A 66 16.95 -4.76 -17.96
C ASN A 66 16.67 -3.97 -16.67
N LYS A 67 17.66 -3.23 -16.17
CA LYS A 67 17.58 -2.45 -14.93
C LYS A 67 16.35 -1.55 -14.89
N GLN A 68 15.93 -1.01 -16.03
CA GLN A 68 14.75 -0.14 -16.12
C GLN A 68 13.42 -0.87 -15.88
N ASP A 69 13.41 -2.20 -15.99
CA ASP A 69 12.25 -3.08 -15.85
C ASP A 69 12.31 -3.94 -14.58
N VAL A 70 13.26 -3.63 -13.69
CA VAL A 70 13.40 -4.27 -12.39
C VAL A 70 13.09 -3.25 -11.29
N PHE A 71 12.40 -3.70 -10.25
CA PHE A 71 11.85 -2.85 -9.20
C PHE A 71 12.28 -3.32 -7.81
N ILE A 72 12.40 -2.37 -6.90
CA ILE A 72 12.42 -2.62 -5.46
C ILE A 72 10.97 -2.86 -5.01
N ALA A 73 10.74 -3.98 -4.33
CA ALA A 73 9.44 -4.29 -3.73
C ALA A 73 9.29 -3.58 -2.37
N ASP A 74 9.10 -2.27 -2.40
CA ASP A 74 8.82 -1.43 -1.23
C ASP A 74 7.36 -1.52 -0.76
N ASP A 75 6.45 -1.88 -1.67
CA ASP A 75 5.06 -2.22 -1.38
C ASP A 75 4.83 -3.73 -1.51
N LEU A 76 4.49 -4.39 -0.40
CA LEU A 76 4.28 -5.84 -0.35
C LEU A 76 2.96 -6.28 -0.99
N GLN A 77 1.92 -5.43 -0.98
CA GLN A 77 0.65 -5.76 -1.62
C GLN A 77 0.80 -5.73 -3.15
N LEU A 78 1.47 -4.70 -3.69
CA LEU A 78 1.80 -4.63 -5.11
C LEU A 78 2.73 -5.78 -5.50
N LYS A 79 3.72 -6.09 -4.68
CA LYS A 79 4.60 -7.24 -4.92
C LYS A 79 3.79 -8.53 -5.09
N ASP A 80 2.97 -8.85 -4.09
CA ASP A 80 2.12 -10.05 -4.10
C ASP A 80 1.18 -10.09 -5.31
N LEU A 81 0.62 -8.93 -5.69
CA LEU A 81 -0.32 -8.78 -6.80
C LEU A 81 0.33 -9.10 -8.15
N PHE A 82 1.52 -8.55 -8.40
CA PHE A 82 2.26 -8.79 -9.64
C PHE A 82 2.85 -10.21 -9.70
N GLU A 83 3.33 -10.76 -8.58
CA GLU A 83 3.84 -12.14 -8.54
C GLU A 83 2.74 -13.17 -8.81
N LYS A 84 1.54 -13.00 -8.25
CA LYS A 84 0.38 -13.90 -8.51
C LYS A 84 -0.09 -13.88 -9.95
N SER A 85 0.14 -12.80 -10.67
CA SER A 85 -0.25 -12.65 -12.09
C SER A 85 0.74 -13.32 -13.06
N SER A 86 1.62 -14.19 -12.54
CA SER A 86 2.64 -14.91 -13.30
C SER A 86 3.66 -14.00 -13.99
N PHE A 87 3.84 -12.76 -13.49
CA PHE A 87 4.94 -11.89 -13.86
C PHE A 87 6.15 -12.20 -12.97
N SER A 88 6.74 -13.38 -13.13
CA SER A 88 8.05 -13.67 -12.53
C SER A 88 9.09 -12.78 -13.22
N SER A 89 10.09 -12.29 -12.46
CA SER A 89 11.17 -11.41 -12.95
C SER A 89 10.93 -9.89 -12.96
N LEU A 90 10.11 -9.36 -12.04
CA LEU A 90 9.97 -7.90 -11.83
C LEU A 90 10.81 -7.35 -10.69
N PHE A 91 11.14 -8.15 -9.68
CA PHE A 91 11.76 -7.67 -8.45
C PHE A 91 13.22 -8.06 -8.35
N VAL A 92 14.05 -7.13 -7.85
CA VAL A 92 15.47 -7.38 -7.61
C VAL A 92 15.69 -8.63 -6.75
N TRP A 93 16.72 -9.40 -7.09
CA TRP A 93 17.11 -10.58 -6.35
C TRP A 93 17.81 -10.23 -5.03
N TYR A 94 17.55 -11.07 -4.02
CA TYR A 94 18.26 -11.08 -2.74
C TYR A 94 18.66 -12.51 -2.38
N PRO A 95 19.79 -12.73 -1.69
CA PRO A 95 20.13 -14.05 -1.17
C PRO A 95 19.07 -14.51 -0.18
N GLN A 96 18.64 -15.76 -0.33
CA GLN A 96 17.68 -16.42 0.57
C GLN A 96 18.29 -17.75 1.05
N PRO A 97 18.60 -17.90 2.35
CA PRO A 97 18.45 -16.89 3.41
C PRO A 97 19.44 -15.72 3.26
N SER A 98 19.17 -14.61 3.95
CA SER A 98 20.11 -13.48 4.02
C SER A 98 21.42 -13.93 4.67
N MET A 99 22.55 -13.47 4.14
CA MET A 99 23.88 -13.75 4.68
C MET A 99 24.44 -12.54 5.42
N LYS A 100 25.31 -12.78 6.41
CA LYS A 100 25.98 -11.68 7.15
C LYS A 100 26.88 -10.81 6.27
N SER A 101 27.54 -11.42 5.29
CA SER A 101 28.39 -10.73 4.31
C SER A 101 27.59 -9.99 3.24
N LEU A 102 26.31 -10.32 3.09
CA LEU A 102 25.37 -9.72 2.14
C LEU A 102 24.04 -9.38 2.83
N PRO A 103 24.04 -8.41 3.77
CA PRO A 103 22.81 -8.00 4.42
C PRO A 103 21.82 -7.47 3.39
N ARG A 104 20.57 -7.92 3.45
CA ARG A 104 19.50 -7.44 2.57
C ARG A 104 19.36 -5.92 2.59
N THR A 105 19.52 -5.29 3.76
CA THR A 105 19.47 -3.83 3.92
C THR A 105 20.56 -3.12 3.11
N LYS A 106 21.77 -3.67 3.05
CA LYS A 106 22.86 -3.09 2.26
C LYS A 106 22.62 -3.26 0.77
N LEU A 107 22.07 -4.41 0.34
CA LEU A 107 21.69 -4.61 -1.05
C LEU A 107 20.57 -3.67 -1.49
N LEU A 108 19.57 -3.43 -0.63
CA LEU A 108 18.50 -2.48 -0.89
C LEU A 108 19.05 -1.06 -1.10
N GLU A 109 19.96 -0.61 -0.22
CA GLU A 109 20.65 0.68 -0.36
C GLU A 109 21.38 0.76 -1.71
N ILE A 110 22.16 -0.27 -2.06
CA ILE A 110 22.91 -0.32 -3.32
C ILE A 110 21.96 -0.27 -4.53
N TYR A 111 20.91 -1.08 -4.56
CA TYR A 111 19.95 -1.08 -5.67
C TYR A 111 19.30 0.30 -5.86
N SER A 112 18.90 0.95 -4.76
CA SER A 112 18.36 2.30 -4.81
C SER A 112 19.39 3.29 -5.39
N LYS A 113 20.64 3.23 -4.92
CA LYS A 113 21.73 4.12 -5.36
C LYS A 113 22.15 3.94 -6.82
N ILE A 114 22.02 2.73 -7.38
CA ILE A 114 22.33 2.48 -8.81
C ILE A 114 21.15 2.77 -9.75
N GLY A 115 20.05 3.30 -9.22
CA GLY A 115 18.90 3.80 -9.98
C GLY A 115 17.77 2.80 -10.18
N VAL A 116 17.64 1.79 -9.32
CA VAL A 116 16.46 0.91 -9.32
C VAL A 116 15.28 1.65 -8.70
N ARG A 117 14.14 1.63 -9.39
CA ARG A 117 12.92 2.32 -8.95
C ARG A 117 12.12 1.49 -7.95
N ASN A 118 11.39 2.16 -7.08
CA ASN A 118 10.37 1.56 -6.23
C ASN A 118 9.15 1.14 -7.07
N ILE A 119 8.48 0.05 -6.68
CA ILE A 119 7.29 -0.41 -7.39
C ILE A 119 6.12 0.55 -7.13
N SER A 120 6.00 1.08 -5.91
CA SER A 120 4.95 2.03 -5.52
C SER A 120 4.95 3.29 -6.40
N GLU A 121 6.13 3.82 -6.72
CA GLU A 121 6.31 5.00 -7.56
C GLU A 121 6.13 4.73 -9.06
N SER A 122 6.25 3.45 -9.47
CA SER A 122 6.23 3.06 -10.88
C SER A 122 4.85 2.59 -11.37
N VAL A 123 3.97 2.20 -10.46
CA VAL A 123 2.63 1.71 -10.78
C VAL A 123 1.66 2.88 -10.90
N GLN A 124 0.88 2.87 -11.97
CA GLN A 124 -0.26 3.76 -12.12
C GLN A 124 -1.54 3.05 -11.68
N HIS A 125 -2.30 3.73 -10.84
CA HIS A 125 -3.58 3.25 -10.32
C HIS A 125 -4.72 3.85 -11.16
N LYS A 126 -5.60 2.99 -11.67
CA LYS A 126 -6.82 3.41 -12.33
C LYS A 126 -8.00 2.65 -11.77
N LEU A 127 -8.92 3.40 -11.19
CA LEU A 127 -10.22 2.88 -10.79
C LEU A 127 -10.99 2.39 -12.02
N SER A 128 -11.49 1.16 -12.00
CA SER A 128 -12.41 0.68 -13.04
C SER A 128 -13.77 1.37 -12.90
N ALA A 129 -14.62 1.33 -13.93
CA ALA A 129 -15.99 1.81 -13.75
C ALA A 129 -16.75 0.85 -12.82
N VAL A 130 -17.51 1.37 -11.86
CA VAL A 130 -18.43 0.54 -11.06
C VAL A 130 -19.61 0.20 -11.94
N ASP A 131 -19.95 -1.09 -12.05
CA ASP A 131 -21.18 -1.49 -12.71
C ASP A 131 -22.38 -1.03 -11.87
N THR A 132 -23.20 -0.15 -12.44
CA THR A 132 -24.35 0.46 -11.79
C THR A 132 -25.66 -0.30 -12.04
N VAL A 133 -25.65 -1.40 -12.80
CA VAL A 133 -26.86 -2.07 -13.29
C VAL A 133 -27.69 -2.71 -12.17
N SER A 134 -27.09 -3.05 -11.02
CA SER A 134 -27.82 -3.53 -9.84
C SER A 134 -27.19 -3.04 -8.54
N LEU A 135 -27.58 -1.84 -8.11
CA LEU A 135 -27.16 -1.27 -6.83
C LEU A 135 -28.31 -1.31 -5.82
N LYS A 136 -28.06 -1.89 -4.65
CA LYS A 136 -28.98 -1.84 -3.51
C LYS A 136 -28.51 -0.76 -2.54
N GLN A 137 -29.38 0.19 -2.21
CA GLN A 137 -29.06 1.15 -1.15
C GLN A 137 -29.07 0.47 0.21
N LEU A 138 -28.02 0.71 1.00
CA LEU A 138 -27.88 0.21 2.37
C LEU A 138 -28.11 1.34 3.37
N ASN A 139 -28.54 0.97 4.57
CA ASN A 139 -28.43 1.88 5.70
C ASN A 139 -26.94 2.01 6.07
N PRO A 140 -26.38 3.23 6.22
CA PRO A 140 -24.98 3.43 6.63
C PRO A 140 -24.60 2.65 7.91
N ARG A 141 -25.55 2.43 8.83
CA ARG A 141 -25.33 1.62 10.04
C ARG A 141 -25.00 0.15 9.72
N GLU A 142 -25.46 -0.41 8.61
CA GLU A 142 -25.14 -1.79 8.18
C GLU A 142 -23.65 -1.98 7.85
N ILE A 143 -22.90 -0.89 7.63
CA ILE A 143 -21.46 -0.91 7.37
C ILE A 143 -20.67 -0.12 8.42
N PHE A 144 -21.22 -0.04 9.64
CA PHE A 144 -20.60 0.62 10.80
C PHE A 144 -20.38 2.14 10.65
N ILE A 145 -21.11 2.82 9.77
CA ILE A 145 -21.20 4.28 9.80
C ILE A 145 -22.27 4.65 10.84
N GLY A 146 -21.83 4.78 12.10
CA GLY A 146 -22.68 5.06 13.26
C GLY A 146 -21.99 5.94 14.30
N LYS A 147 -22.67 6.13 15.44
CA LYS A 147 -22.27 7.05 16.52
C LYS A 147 -20.81 6.90 16.93
N GLU A 148 -20.36 5.68 17.19
CA GLU A 148 -19.01 5.41 17.71
C GLU A 148 -17.89 5.66 16.70
N LEU A 149 -18.13 5.42 15.40
CA LEU A 149 -17.17 5.83 14.35
C LEU A 149 -17.04 7.36 14.32
N LEU A 150 -18.17 8.07 14.38
CA LEU A 150 -18.18 9.52 14.34
C LEU A 150 -17.51 10.11 15.59
N ARG A 151 -17.78 9.54 16.77
CA ARG A 151 -17.11 9.91 18.02
C ARG A 151 -15.59 9.76 17.91
N LEU A 152 -15.11 8.63 17.39
CA LEU A 152 -13.69 8.38 17.16
C LEU A 152 -13.08 9.43 16.22
N ILE A 153 -13.76 9.75 15.11
CA ILE A 153 -13.30 10.78 14.17
C ILE A 153 -13.28 12.16 14.82
N LEU A 154 -14.32 12.56 15.55
CA LEU A 154 -14.39 13.86 16.22
C LEU A 154 -13.28 14.03 17.25
N GLY A 155 -13.02 13.00 18.07
CA GLY A 155 -11.90 13.00 19.01
C GLY A 155 -10.53 13.11 18.33
N PHE A 156 -10.36 12.45 17.18
CA PHE A 156 -9.14 12.63 16.37
C PHE A 156 -9.00 14.05 15.82
N LEU A 157 -10.06 14.63 15.27
CA LEU A 157 -10.04 15.99 14.72
C LEU A 157 -9.73 17.05 15.79
N ALA A 158 -10.23 16.86 17.01
CA ALA A 158 -9.93 17.72 18.15
C ALA A 158 -8.45 17.64 18.57
N ASP A 159 -7.83 16.46 18.44
CA ASP A 159 -6.41 16.24 18.78
C ASP A 159 -5.46 16.85 17.73
N ILE A 160 -5.66 16.57 16.44
CA ILE A 160 -4.76 17.04 15.38
C ILE A 160 -4.79 18.56 15.18
N SER A 161 -5.82 19.22 15.67
CA SER A 161 -5.96 20.68 15.61
C SER A 161 -6.71 21.18 16.84
N PRO A 162 -5.98 21.47 17.94
CA PRO A 162 -6.59 21.86 19.22
C PRO A 162 -7.47 23.12 19.15
N ASN A 163 -7.27 23.96 18.12
CA ASN A 163 -8.04 25.18 17.87
C ASN A 163 -9.11 24.99 16.79
N MET A 164 -9.31 23.79 16.26
CA MET A 164 -10.36 23.53 15.27
C MET A 164 -11.72 23.71 15.92
N GLU A 165 -12.52 24.60 15.38
CA GLU A 165 -13.87 24.88 15.89
C GLU A 165 -14.79 23.67 15.74
N ALA A 166 -15.72 23.50 16.68
CA ALA A 166 -16.71 22.41 16.66
C ALA A 166 -17.49 22.37 15.33
N GLY A 167 -17.87 23.53 14.79
CA GLY A 167 -18.55 23.62 13.50
C GLY A 167 -17.75 23.01 12.34
N ILE A 168 -16.43 23.17 12.34
CA ILE A 168 -15.54 22.58 11.33
C ILE A 168 -15.49 21.05 11.50
N ARG A 169 -15.29 20.56 12.73
CA ARG A 169 -15.28 19.11 13.02
C ARG A 169 -16.60 18.45 12.62
N HIS A 170 -17.73 19.07 12.99
CA HIS A 170 -19.07 18.61 12.65
C HIS A 170 -19.31 18.60 11.13
N ASN A 171 -18.79 19.60 10.40
CA ASN A 171 -18.87 19.63 8.94
C ASN A 171 -18.15 18.44 8.31
N VAL A 172 -16.95 18.10 8.80
CA VAL A 172 -16.17 16.95 8.30
C VAL A 172 -16.98 15.66 8.44
N VAL A 173 -17.49 15.34 9.63
CA VAL A 173 -18.27 14.10 9.83
C VAL A 173 -19.63 14.12 9.14
N ARG A 174 -20.22 15.30 8.89
CA ARG A 174 -21.48 15.40 8.14
C ARG A 174 -21.35 14.91 6.70
N VAL A 175 -20.16 15.05 6.09
CA VAL A 175 -19.88 14.49 4.76
C VAL A 175 -20.09 12.97 4.74
N LEU A 176 -19.71 12.28 5.82
CA LEU A 176 -19.92 10.84 5.96
C LEU A 176 -21.39 10.49 6.22
N LEU A 177 -22.10 11.29 7.03
CA LEU A 177 -23.53 11.09 7.30
C LEU A 177 -24.42 11.25 6.07
N GLN A 178 -24.02 12.13 5.14
CA GLN A 178 -24.76 12.43 3.92
C GLN A 178 -24.43 11.45 2.78
N VAL A 179 -23.57 10.47 3.01
CA VAL A 179 -23.16 9.53 1.97
C VAL A 179 -24.30 8.55 1.66
N VAL A 180 -24.56 8.34 0.37
CA VAL A 180 -25.44 7.27 -0.10
C VAL A 180 -24.61 6.00 -0.22
N VAL A 181 -24.89 5.01 0.64
CA VAL A 181 -24.21 3.72 0.62
C VAL A 181 -24.92 2.78 -0.35
N LEU A 182 -24.18 2.27 -1.34
CA LEU A 182 -24.68 1.42 -2.40
C LEU A 182 -23.92 0.09 -2.41
N GLU A 183 -24.62 -1.01 -2.17
CA GLU A 183 -24.10 -2.37 -2.34
C GLU A 183 -23.94 -2.66 -3.83
N ALA A 184 -22.71 -2.91 -4.27
CA ALA A 184 -22.38 -3.34 -5.61
C ALA A 184 -22.59 -4.86 -5.76
N GLY A 185 -23.36 -5.27 -6.78
CA GLY A 185 -23.57 -6.68 -7.10
C GLY A 185 -22.32 -7.40 -7.65
N ASP A 186 -21.46 -6.65 -8.35
CA ASP A 186 -20.22 -7.14 -8.97
C ASP A 186 -18.95 -6.68 -8.26
N LYS A 187 -17.80 -7.21 -8.70
CA LYS A 187 -16.48 -6.85 -8.18
C LYS A 187 -16.12 -5.41 -8.56
N ILE A 188 -15.97 -4.56 -7.55
CA ILE A 188 -15.19 -3.32 -7.62
C ILE A 188 -13.73 -3.74 -7.83
N THR A 189 -13.09 -3.22 -8.88
CA THR A 189 -11.70 -3.56 -9.21
C THR A 189 -10.84 -2.31 -9.30
N MET A 190 -9.61 -2.42 -8.81
CA MET A 190 -8.57 -1.44 -9.05
C MET A 190 -7.62 -2.00 -10.10
N CYS A 191 -7.42 -1.27 -11.20
CA CYS A 191 -6.46 -1.65 -12.22
C CYS A 191 -5.11 -1.01 -11.91
N HIS A 192 -4.10 -1.84 -11.67
CA HIS A 192 -2.72 -1.45 -11.54
C HIS A 192 -2.02 -1.66 -12.88
N THR A 193 -1.38 -0.61 -13.38
CA THR A 193 -0.68 -0.64 -14.66
C THR A 193 0.78 -0.29 -14.47
N LEU A 194 1.66 -1.10 -15.06
CA LEU A 194 3.11 -0.93 -15.01
C LEU A 194 3.67 -0.92 -16.43
N SER A 195 4.30 0.19 -16.80
CA SER A 195 4.89 0.36 -18.14
C SER A 195 6.37 -0.04 -18.11
N LEU A 196 6.75 -0.98 -18.97
CA LEU A 196 8.14 -1.41 -19.14
C LEU A 196 8.83 -0.61 -20.25
N SER A 197 10.15 -0.58 -20.23
CA SER A 197 11.04 0.08 -21.19
C SER A 197 10.86 -0.43 -22.63
N SER A 198 10.40 -1.67 -22.78
CA SER A 198 10.02 -2.28 -24.07
C SER A 198 8.73 -1.72 -24.68
N GLY A 199 7.99 -0.88 -23.96
CA GLY A 199 6.63 -0.45 -24.33
C GLY A 199 5.53 -1.45 -23.93
N LYS A 200 5.91 -2.62 -23.40
CA LYS A 200 4.94 -3.58 -22.83
C LYS A 200 4.31 -2.99 -21.57
N ILE A 201 2.98 -3.03 -21.49
CA ILE A 201 2.22 -2.63 -20.31
C ILE A 201 1.72 -3.88 -19.60
N LEU A 202 2.10 -4.05 -18.35
CA LEU A 202 1.54 -5.07 -17.48
C LEU A 202 0.31 -4.50 -16.79
N LYS A 203 -0.79 -5.24 -16.82
CA LYS A 203 -2.03 -4.87 -16.15
C LYS A 203 -2.39 -5.96 -15.17
N VAL A 204 -2.66 -5.56 -13.93
CA VAL A 204 -3.19 -6.46 -12.91
C VAL A 204 -4.41 -5.82 -12.28
N GLU A 205 -5.45 -6.62 -12.07
CA GLU A 205 -6.63 -6.20 -11.35
C GLU A 205 -6.53 -6.66 -9.90
N ALA A 206 -6.55 -5.70 -8.97
CA ALA A 206 -6.77 -5.96 -7.57
C ALA A 206 -8.26 -5.94 -7.28
N ARG A 207 -8.70 -6.86 -6.43
CA ARG A 207 -10.03 -6.77 -5.83
C ARG A 207 -10.04 -5.55 -4.91
N GLN A 208 -11.08 -4.74 -5.06
CA GLN A 208 -11.43 -3.69 -4.12
C GLN A 208 -12.82 -4.01 -3.57
N MET A 209 -13.09 -3.68 -2.32
CA MET A 209 -14.34 -3.91 -1.61
C MET A 209 -15.09 -2.61 -1.34
N LEU A 210 -14.38 -1.48 -1.23
CA LEU A 210 -15.00 -0.17 -0.98
C LEU A 210 -14.46 0.91 -1.92
N ARG A 211 -15.33 1.83 -2.33
CA ARG A 211 -14.96 3.01 -3.09
C ARG A 211 -15.86 4.19 -2.75
N TRP A 212 -15.26 5.30 -2.35
CA TRP A 212 -15.98 6.54 -2.14
C TRP A 212 -15.79 7.52 -3.30
N GLU A 213 -16.87 7.82 -4.01
CA GLU A 213 -16.93 8.93 -4.96
C GLU A 213 -17.51 10.17 -4.28
N ARG A 214 -16.63 10.95 -3.65
CA ARG A 214 -17.00 12.13 -2.87
C ARG A 214 -17.78 13.18 -3.67
N GLN A 215 -17.45 13.37 -4.96
CA GLN A 215 -18.09 14.36 -5.83
C GLN A 215 -19.59 14.15 -5.99
N ILE A 216 -20.05 12.91 -5.86
CA ILE A 216 -21.47 12.54 -5.97
C ILE A 216 -22.02 11.97 -4.66
N SER A 217 -21.25 12.07 -3.56
CA SER A 217 -21.59 11.55 -2.23
C SER A 217 -22.05 10.09 -2.24
N LYS A 218 -21.39 9.23 -3.03
CA LYS A 218 -21.70 7.78 -3.09
C LYS A 218 -20.55 6.94 -2.57
N LEU A 219 -20.87 6.03 -1.66
CA LEU A 219 -19.96 5.00 -1.17
C LEU A 219 -20.43 3.65 -1.71
N PHE A 220 -19.66 3.09 -2.63
CA PHE A 220 -19.89 1.76 -3.17
C PHE A 220 -19.21 0.73 -2.27
N VAL A 221 -19.96 -0.29 -1.88
CA VAL A 221 -19.46 -1.36 -1.00
C VAL A 221 -19.80 -2.73 -1.57
N GLN A 222 -18.88 -3.68 -1.43
CA GLN A 222 -19.20 -5.09 -1.56
C GLN A 222 -19.64 -5.65 -0.22
N LYS A 223 -20.55 -6.62 -0.26
CA LYS A 223 -20.91 -7.35 0.95
C LYS A 223 -19.70 -8.07 1.54
N LEU A 224 -19.45 -7.83 2.82
CA LEU A 224 -18.48 -8.59 3.58
C LEU A 224 -18.88 -10.08 3.59
N ALA A 225 -18.01 -10.93 3.06
CA ALA A 225 -18.25 -12.37 3.02
C ALA A 225 -18.11 -12.96 4.44
N LYS A 226 -19.25 -13.38 5.03
CA LYS A 226 -19.30 -13.95 6.40
C LYS A 226 -18.41 -15.18 6.61
N ASN A 227 -18.01 -15.85 5.53
CA ASN A 227 -17.29 -17.12 5.56
C ASN A 227 -15.77 -16.95 5.34
N GLY A 228 -15.29 -15.70 5.27
CA GLY A 228 -13.93 -15.36 4.88
C GLY A 228 -12.85 -15.48 5.96
N GLY A 229 -13.26 -15.73 7.21
CA GLY A 229 -12.36 -15.73 8.37
C GLY A 229 -11.70 -14.37 8.62
N HIS A 230 -10.73 -14.37 9.53
CA HIS A 230 -10.04 -13.15 9.99
C HIS A 230 -9.32 -12.39 8.88
N LYS A 231 -8.75 -13.09 7.89
CA LYS A 231 -8.05 -12.45 6.78
C LYS A 231 -8.97 -11.50 6.01
N ASN A 232 -10.13 -11.98 5.55
CA ASN A 232 -11.05 -11.15 4.79
C ASN A 232 -11.63 -10.00 5.64
N PHE A 233 -11.79 -10.22 6.94
CA PHE A 233 -12.24 -9.18 7.86
C PHE A 233 -11.19 -8.07 8.01
N ILE A 234 -9.92 -8.41 8.16
CA ILE A 234 -8.80 -7.46 8.22
C ILE A 234 -8.64 -6.72 6.89
N GLU A 235 -8.73 -7.41 5.75
CA GLU A 235 -8.68 -6.78 4.42
C GLU A 235 -9.81 -5.75 4.27
N TYR A 236 -11.04 -6.11 4.65
CA TYR A 236 -12.18 -5.20 4.58
C TYR A 236 -12.03 -4.00 5.53
N ALA A 237 -11.61 -4.24 6.77
CA ALA A 237 -11.34 -3.18 7.75
C ALA A 237 -10.27 -2.20 7.25
N SER A 238 -9.23 -2.74 6.59
CA SER A 238 -8.14 -1.94 6.01
C SER A 238 -8.66 -1.04 4.90
N GLU A 239 -9.38 -1.60 3.92
CA GLU A 239 -9.97 -0.79 2.85
C GLU A 239 -11.00 0.21 3.36
N PHE A 240 -11.88 -0.19 4.29
CA PHE A 240 -12.88 0.70 4.88
C PHE A 240 -12.21 1.91 5.53
N SER A 241 -11.17 1.65 6.31
CA SER A 241 -10.44 2.70 7.01
C SER A 241 -9.75 3.68 6.07
N GLU A 242 -9.10 3.20 5.01
CA GLU A 242 -8.43 4.03 4.01
C GLU A 242 -9.43 4.86 3.21
N VAL A 243 -10.55 4.25 2.78
CA VAL A 243 -11.59 4.93 2.02
C VAL A 243 -12.27 6.02 2.84
N VAL A 244 -12.62 5.73 4.10
CA VAL A 244 -13.27 6.71 5.00
C VAL A 244 -12.31 7.85 5.33
N ALA A 245 -11.09 7.55 5.79
CA ALA A 245 -10.13 8.57 6.18
C ALA A 245 -9.66 9.42 4.99
N GLY A 246 -9.38 8.79 3.85
CA GLY A 246 -9.01 9.47 2.61
C GLY A 246 -10.15 10.32 2.05
N GLY A 247 -11.41 9.92 2.23
CA GLY A 247 -12.56 10.73 1.84
C GLY A 247 -12.78 11.96 2.73
N LEU A 248 -12.50 11.85 4.02
CA LEU A 248 -12.67 12.93 5.00
C LEU A 248 -11.51 13.93 5.00
N LEU A 249 -10.27 13.44 4.93
CA LEU A 249 -9.04 14.22 5.10
C LEU A 249 -8.16 14.20 3.83
N TRP A 250 -8.80 14.20 2.66
CA TRP A 250 -8.15 14.15 1.35
C TRP A 250 -7.08 15.24 1.09
N GLU A 251 -7.13 16.37 1.81
CA GLU A 251 -6.15 17.46 1.67
C GLU A 251 -4.86 17.21 2.45
N ASN A 252 -4.86 16.26 3.39
CA ASN A 252 -3.71 15.95 4.24
C ASN A 252 -3.53 14.43 4.37
N GLU A 253 -2.67 13.87 3.52
CA GLU A 253 -2.38 12.44 3.49
C GLU A 253 -1.82 11.89 4.80
N ASP A 254 -1.04 12.67 5.54
CA ASP A 254 -0.47 12.24 6.82
C ASP A 254 -1.55 12.06 7.87
N HIS A 255 -2.48 13.02 7.99
CA HIS A 255 -3.62 12.92 8.90
C HIS A 255 -4.61 11.85 8.43
N ALA A 256 -4.83 11.69 7.13
CA ALA A 256 -5.66 10.62 6.59
C ALA A 256 -5.09 9.23 6.95
N ARG A 257 -3.76 9.03 6.85
CA ARG A 257 -3.11 7.78 7.27
C ARG A 257 -3.28 7.50 8.76
N GLN A 258 -3.09 8.52 9.61
CA GLN A 258 -3.27 8.38 11.06
C GLN A 258 -4.73 8.05 11.44
N LEU A 259 -5.70 8.71 10.80
CA LEU A 259 -7.12 8.43 11.00
C LEU A 259 -7.48 7.02 10.51
N ALA A 260 -6.94 6.58 9.37
CA ALA A 260 -7.17 5.23 8.86
C ALA A 260 -6.74 4.17 9.88
N ASP A 261 -5.58 4.31 10.51
CA ASP A 261 -5.15 3.35 11.54
C ASP A 261 -6.11 3.29 12.74
N LEU A 262 -6.66 4.43 13.19
CA LEU A 262 -7.65 4.48 14.26
C LEU A 262 -8.98 3.85 13.83
N VAL A 263 -9.49 4.22 12.66
CA VAL A 263 -10.74 3.69 12.11
C VAL A 263 -10.64 2.18 11.89
N ARG A 264 -9.47 1.67 11.47
CA ARG A 264 -9.20 0.23 11.33
C ARG A 264 -9.32 -0.49 12.67
N LEU A 265 -8.70 0.05 13.73
CA LEU A 265 -8.81 -0.52 15.08
C LEU A 265 -10.27 -0.51 15.56
N GLY A 266 -10.98 0.59 15.35
CA GLY A 266 -12.40 0.70 15.69
C GLY A 266 -13.26 -0.32 14.94
N PHE A 267 -13.01 -0.51 13.64
CA PHE A 267 -13.72 -1.49 12.83
C PHE A 267 -13.48 -2.93 13.31
N LEU A 268 -12.24 -3.26 13.69
CA LEU A 268 -11.90 -4.60 14.17
C LEU A 268 -12.59 -4.97 15.50
N VAL A 269 -13.02 -3.98 16.27
CA VAL A 269 -13.85 -4.15 17.47
C VAL A 269 -15.33 -3.84 17.21
N GLU A 270 -15.73 -3.83 15.94
CA GLU A 270 -17.10 -3.60 15.46
C GLU A 270 -17.70 -2.27 15.96
N PHE A 271 -16.84 -1.29 16.24
CA PHE A 271 -17.19 -0.01 16.86
C PHE A 271 -18.05 -0.17 18.12
N ASN A 272 -17.78 -1.20 18.92
CA ASN A 272 -18.38 -1.36 20.23
C ASN A 272 -18.04 -0.16 21.13
N GLU A 273 -19.05 0.44 21.76
CA GLU A 273 -18.89 1.67 22.54
C GLU A 273 -17.82 1.58 23.63
N GLU A 274 -17.86 0.53 24.47
CA GLU A 274 -16.88 0.37 25.55
C GLU A 274 -15.44 0.23 25.00
N ALA A 275 -15.29 -0.52 23.91
CA ALA A 275 -14.01 -0.72 23.24
C ALA A 275 -13.50 0.57 22.58
N ILE A 276 -14.38 1.36 21.96
CA ILE A 276 -14.05 2.66 21.35
C ILE A 276 -13.67 3.67 22.42
N MET A 277 -14.42 3.76 23.51
CA MET A 277 -14.10 4.63 24.64
C MET A 277 -12.76 4.26 25.28
N TYR A 278 -12.44 2.97 25.39
CA TYR A 278 -11.12 2.53 25.83
C TYR A 278 -10.03 2.89 24.81
N LEU A 279 -10.24 2.62 23.52
CA LEU A 279 -9.31 2.97 22.44
C LEU A 279 -8.98 4.46 22.44
N MET A 280 -9.99 5.32 22.51
CA MET A 280 -9.82 6.78 22.59
C MET A 280 -8.93 7.18 23.77
N LYS A 281 -9.17 6.62 24.97
CA LYS A 281 -8.31 6.86 26.15
C LYS A 281 -6.87 6.43 25.91
N THR A 282 -6.63 5.27 25.31
CA THR A 282 -5.25 4.81 25.01
C THR A 282 -4.52 5.70 24.01
N LYS A 283 -5.27 6.46 23.21
CA LYS A 283 -4.76 7.38 22.19
C LYS A 283 -4.82 8.84 22.64
N ASN A 284 -5.20 9.11 23.90
CA ASN A 284 -5.44 10.45 24.44
C ASN A 284 -6.42 11.30 23.62
N LEU A 285 -7.38 10.65 22.95
CA LEU A 285 -8.42 11.33 22.19
C LEU A 285 -9.60 11.65 23.10
N GLN A 286 -10.18 12.83 22.90
CA GLN A 286 -11.35 13.28 23.63
C GLN A 286 -12.27 14.07 22.71
N THR A 287 -13.57 13.81 22.81
CA THR A 287 -14.63 14.66 22.27
C THR A 287 -14.95 15.78 23.25
N PHE A 288 -15.29 16.96 22.73
CA PHE A 288 -15.78 18.05 23.56
C PHE A 288 -17.31 17.95 23.75
N LEU A 289 -17.86 18.78 24.64
CA LEU A 289 -19.28 18.74 24.96
C LEU A 289 -20.15 18.99 23.71
N GLU A 290 -19.74 19.92 22.86
CA GLU A 290 -20.43 20.25 21.61
C GLU A 290 -20.46 19.07 20.63
N ASP A 291 -19.41 18.24 20.64
CA ASP A 291 -19.34 17.03 19.81
C ASP A 291 -20.34 15.97 20.32
N GLU A 292 -20.41 15.76 21.64
CA GLU A 292 -21.35 14.80 22.23
C GLU A 292 -22.82 15.25 22.10
N GLU A 293 -23.10 16.55 22.22
CA GLU A 293 -24.42 17.11 21.93
C GLU A 293 -24.82 16.91 20.47
N PHE A 294 -23.88 17.16 19.54
CA PHE A 294 -24.09 16.90 18.12
C PHE A 294 -24.37 15.42 17.84
N LEU A 295 -23.57 14.51 18.40
CA LEU A 295 -23.79 13.06 18.26
C LEU A 295 -25.17 12.65 18.80
N SER A 296 -25.54 13.13 19.99
CA SER A 296 -26.83 12.83 20.62
C SER A 296 -28.01 13.34 19.79
N SER A 297 -27.85 14.46 19.08
CA SER A 297 -28.89 14.99 18.18
C SER A 297 -29.12 14.12 16.93
N ILE A 298 -28.09 13.40 16.48
CA ILE A 298 -28.15 12.53 15.29
C ILE A 298 -28.55 11.11 15.66
N PHE A 299 -28.15 10.64 16.84
CA PHE A 299 -28.40 9.30 17.35
C PHE A 299 -29.14 9.38 18.71
N PRO A 300 -30.40 9.84 18.73
CA PRO A 300 -31.15 10.04 19.98
C PRO A 300 -31.60 8.73 20.65
N ASP A 301 -31.68 7.63 19.89
CA ASP A 301 -32.18 6.33 20.32
C ASP A 301 -31.07 5.28 20.55
N GLU A 302 -29.80 5.70 20.55
CA GLU A 302 -28.59 4.90 20.89
C GLU A 302 -27.89 5.49 22.11
#